data_AF-A0AB35WE28-F1
#
_entry.id   AF-A0AB35WE28-F1
#
_cell.length_a   1.000
_cell.length_b   1.000
_cell.length_c   1.000
_cell.angle_alpha   90.00
_cell.angle_beta   90.00
_cell.angle_gamma   90.00
#
_symmetry.space_group_name_H-M   'P 1'
#
loop_
_entity.id
_entity.type
_entity.pdbx_description
1 polymer ?
#
loop_
_entity_poly.entity_id
_entity_poly.type
_entity_poly.pdbx_seq_one_letter_code
_entity_poly.pdbx_strand_id
1 'polypeptide(L)'
;MKTVTDAEFRANIGDMLEYLRSGGSITIKGEDRKDVVLSGSDLSPEYLAASDDLRSIREKVTKMSQHPLLQTTRELEKRHPALFSHGKKALSFEEAMKRTKEKHAEIIKRLEDN
;
A
#
# COMPACT_ATOMS: atom_id res chain seq x y z
N MET A 1 -12.28 9.54 26.35
CA MET A 1 -10.88 9.25 26.00
C MET A 1 -10.40 8.09 26.85
N LYS A 2 -9.80 7.05 26.26
CA LYS A 2 -9.38 5.81 26.95
C LYS A 2 -7.90 5.56 26.67
N THR A 3 -7.12 5.20 27.69
CA THR A 3 -5.69 4.91 27.53
C THR A 3 -5.44 3.43 27.76
N VAL A 4 -4.76 2.79 26.83
CA VAL A 4 -4.50 1.33 26.83
C VAL A 4 -3.07 1.05 26.40
N THR A 5 -2.52 -0.09 26.80
CA THR A 5 -1.25 -0.60 26.26
C THR A 5 -1.44 -1.25 24.88
N ASP A 6 -0.36 -1.42 24.10
CA ASP A 6 -0.44 -2.13 22.81
C ASP A 6 -0.99 -3.56 22.97
N ALA A 7 -0.62 -4.26 24.05
CA ALA A 7 -1.11 -5.60 24.34
C ALA A 7 -2.62 -5.62 24.63
N GLU A 8 -3.11 -4.71 25.48
CA GLU A 8 -4.54 -4.60 25.81
C GLU A 8 -5.38 -4.17 24.60
N PHE A 9 -4.84 -3.28 23.76
CA PHE A 9 -5.48 -2.85 22.52
C PHE A 9 -5.67 -4.02 21.55
N ARG A 10 -4.63 -4.84 21.36
CA ARG A 10 -4.70 -6.02 20.48
C ARG A 10 -5.60 -7.12 21.03
N ALA A 11 -5.58 -7.34 22.35
CA ALA A 11 -6.42 -8.35 23.00
C ALA A 11 -7.92 -8.01 22.91
N ASN A 12 -8.27 -6.71 22.94
CA ASN A 12 -9.67 -6.25 22.99
C ASN A 12 -10.04 -5.40 21.76
N ILE A 13 -9.50 -5.74 20.58
CA ILE A 13 -9.60 -4.86 19.41
C ILE A 13 -11.05 -4.57 18.99
N GLY A 14 -11.96 -5.53 19.15
CA GLY A 14 -13.38 -5.37 18.83
C GLY A 14 -14.05 -4.26 19.64
N ASP A 15 -13.86 -4.29 20.97
CA ASP A 15 -14.42 -3.28 21.89
C ASP A 15 -13.78 -1.90 21.68
N MET A 16 -12.48 -1.86 21.34
CA MET A 16 -11.78 -0.62 21.03
C MET A 16 -12.30 0.01 19.75
N LEU A 17 -12.55 -0.78 18.70
CA LEU A 17 -13.14 -0.29 17.46
C LEU A 17 -14.59 0.17 17.64
N GLU A 18 -15.38 -0.51 18.48
CA GLU A 18 -16.73 -0.08 18.82
C GLU A 18 -16.73 1.27 19.56
N TYR A 19 -15.80 1.45 20.50
CA TYR A 19 -15.61 2.72 21.21
C TYR A 19 -15.15 3.86 20.28
N LEU A 20 -14.29 3.56 19.30
CA LEU A 20 -13.94 4.53 18.25
C LEU A 20 -15.17 4.82 17.39
N ARG A 21 -15.95 3.82 16.99
CA ARG A 21 -17.18 4.02 16.20
C ARG A 21 -18.20 4.91 16.89
N SER A 22 -18.29 4.87 18.23
CA SER A 22 -19.14 5.77 19.01
C SER A 22 -18.57 7.20 19.13
N GLY A 23 -17.49 7.53 18.42
CA GLY A 23 -16.83 8.84 18.47
C GLY A 23 -15.82 9.01 19.60
N GLY A 24 -15.48 7.93 20.30
CA GLY A 24 -14.46 7.93 21.35
C GLY A 24 -13.05 8.13 20.80
N SER A 25 -12.10 8.41 21.71
CA SER A 25 -10.68 8.52 21.38
C SER A 25 -9.85 7.62 22.28
N ILE A 26 -8.92 6.88 21.71
CA ILE A 26 -8.07 5.88 22.37
C ILE A 26 -6.60 6.30 22.24
N THR A 27 -5.89 6.36 23.35
CA THR A 27 -4.43 6.53 23.40
C THR A 27 -3.78 5.18 23.66
N ILE A 28 -2.99 4.70 22.71
CA ILE A 28 -2.21 3.47 22.82
C ILE A 28 -0.80 3.84 23.29
N LYS A 29 -0.44 3.40 24.49
CA LYS A 29 0.90 3.56 25.04
C LYS A 29 1.85 2.54 24.42
N GLY A 30 2.90 3.05 23.79
CA GLY A 30 4.01 2.22 23.30
C GLY A 30 5.05 2.07 24.39
N GLU A 31 5.44 0.83 24.70
CA GLU A 31 6.49 0.55 25.68
C GLU A 31 7.86 1.06 25.17
N ASP A 32 8.12 0.89 23.87
CA ASP A 32 9.34 1.33 23.16
C ASP A 32 9.06 2.37 22.05
N ARG A 33 7.82 2.84 21.91
CA ARG A 33 7.39 3.73 20.82
C ARG A 33 6.56 4.89 21.36
N LYS A 34 6.52 5.98 20.60
CA LYS A 34 5.66 7.13 20.90
C LYS A 34 4.20 6.69 21.03
N ASP A 35 3.50 7.28 21.99
CA ASP A 35 2.07 7.09 22.18
C ASP A 35 1.30 7.44 20.90
N VAL A 36 0.37 6.57 20.52
CA VAL A 36 -0.47 6.73 19.34
C VAL A 36 -1.88 7.09 19.79
N VAL A 37 -2.43 8.20 19.29
CA VAL A 37 -3.81 8.60 19.57
C VAL A 37 -4.68 8.28 18.36
N LEU A 38 -5.73 7.49 18.58
CA LEU A 38 -6.77 7.17 17.62
C LEU A 38 -8.03 7.94 18.01
N SER A 39 -8.62 8.66 17.07
CA SER A 39 -9.88 9.40 17.29
C SER A 39 -10.92 8.88 16.31
N GLY A 40 -12.05 8.40 16.84
CA GLY A 40 -13.19 8.00 16.03
C GLY A 40 -14.11 9.16 15.63
N SER A 41 -13.92 10.32 16.25
CA SER A 41 -14.67 11.56 15.97
C SER A 41 -14.09 12.36 14.79
N ASP A 42 -12.86 12.04 14.33
CA ASP A 42 -12.19 12.74 13.22
C ASP A 42 -12.59 12.24 11.83
N LEU A 43 -13.59 11.36 11.74
CA LEU A 43 -14.23 11.04 10.46
C LEU A 43 -15.20 12.17 10.07
N SER A 44 -14.66 13.35 9.76
CA SER A 44 -15.47 14.38 9.12
C SER A 44 -15.94 13.83 7.76
N PRO A 45 -17.19 14.09 7.35
CA PRO A 45 -17.69 13.70 6.03
C PRO A 45 -16.79 14.16 4.88
N GLU A 46 -16.04 15.24 5.08
CA GLU A 46 -15.06 15.79 4.13
C GLU A 46 -13.85 14.87 3.94
N TYR A 47 -13.39 14.17 4.99
CA TYR A 47 -12.26 13.23 4.88
C TYR A 47 -12.65 11.97 4.11
N LEU A 48 -13.87 11.49 4.31
CA LEU A 48 -14.44 10.37 3.54
C LEU A 48 -14.65 10.77 2.07
N ALA A 49 -15.22 11.95 1.81
CA ALA A 49 -15.40 12.48 0.46
C ALA A 49 -14.06 12.68 -0.28
N ALA A 50 -13.05 13.23 0.39
CA ALA A 50 -11.70 13.38 -0.17
C ALA A 50 -11.06 12.02 -0.51
N SER A 51 -11.30 10.99 0.32
CA SER A 51 -10.79 9.64 0.07
C SER A 51 -11.46 8.97 -1.13
N ASP A 52 -12.75 9.20 -1.34
CA ASP A 52 -13.50 8.69 -2.50
C ASP A 52 -13.14 9.44 -3.79
N ASP A 53 -12.90 10.75 -3.72
CA ASP A 53 -12.42 11.54 -4.85
C ASP A 53 -11.01 11.09 -5.28
N LEU A 54 -10.11 10.84 -4.33
CA LEU A 54 -8.78 10.30 -4.63
C LEU A 54 -8.84 8.89 -5.23
N ARG A 55 -9.79 8.06 -4.79
CA ARG A 55 -10.01 6.72 -5.33
C ARG A 55 -10.57 6.77 -6.76
N SER A 56 -11.52 7.68 -7.01
CA SER A 56 -12.08 7.98 -8.33
C SER A 56 -11.03 8.52 -9.29
N ILE A 57 -10.16 9.44 -8.86
CA ILE A 57 -9.03 9.96 -9.65
C ILE A 57 -8.04 8.84 -9.96
N ARG A 58 -7.67 8.03 -8.97
CA ARG A 58 -6.76 6.89 -9.17
C ARG A 58 -7.36 5.90 -10.17
N GLU A 59 -8.63 5.56 -10.06
CA GLU A 59 -9.30 4.66 -11.02
C GLU A 59 -9.39 5.26 -12.42
N LYS A 60 -9.66 6.57 -12.55
CA LYS A 60 -9.66 7.28 -13.84
C LYS A 60 -8.27 7.30 -14.48
N VAL A 61 -7.22 7.58 -13.69
CA VAL A 61 -5.82 7.55 -14.15
C VAL A 61 -5.38 6.14 -14.55
N THR A 62 -5.86 5.12 -13.83
CA THR A 62 -5.54 3.72 -14.14
C THR A 62 -6.26 3.24 -15.41
N LYS A 63 -7.48 3.74 -15.66
CA LYS A 63 -8.28 3.45 -16.87
C LYS A 63 -7.85 4.27 -18.09
N MET A 64 -7.24 5.44 -17.89
CA MET A 64 -6.56 6.22 -18.94
C MET A 64 -5.19 5.63 -19.27
N SER A 65 -5.15 4.36 -19.67
CA SER A 65 -4.01 3.89 -20.43
C SER A 65 -4.03 4.61 -21.77
N GLN A 66 -3.07 5.52 -22.00
CA GLN A 66 -2.23 5.64 -23.21
C GLN A 66 -1.60 7.06 -23.35
N HIS A 67 -0.27 7.13 -23.22
CA HIS A 67 0.69 7.54 -24.28
C HIS A 67 0.94 9.05 -24.41
N PRO A 68 1.52 9.72 -23.39
CA PRO A 68 2.96 10.06 -23.45
C PRO A 68 3.71 10.07 -22.10
N LEU A 69 3.02 10.33 -20.98
CA LEU A 69 3.64 10.49 -19.66
C LEU A 69 4.23 9.18 -19.11
N LEU A 70 3.61 8.04 -19.42
CA LEU A 70 4.18 6.72 -19.10
C LEU A 70 5.45 6.41 -19.90
N GLN A 71 5.58 6.96 -21.11
CA GLN A 71 6.80 6.79 -21.90
C GLN A 71 7.91 7.69 -21.37
N THR A 72 7.61 8.95 -21.05
CA THR A 72 8.60 9.88 -20.49
C THR A 72 9.09 9.43 -19.11
N THR A 73 8.20 8.92 -18.26
CA THR A 73 8.61 8.34 -16.96
C THR A 73 9.46 7.10 -17.14
N ARG A 74 9.14 6.22 -18.10
CA ARG A 74 9.95 5.03 -18.41
C ARG A 74 11.30 5.37 -19.04
N GLU A 75 11.38 6.41 -19.86
CA GLU A 75 12.66 6.93 -20.36
C GLU A 75 13.49 7.60 -19.28
N LEU A 76 12.85 8.38 -18.40
CA LEU A 76 13.50 9.03 -17.27
C LEU A 76 14.06 7.99 -16.30
N GLU A 77 13.33 6.90 -16.05
CA GLU A 77 13.79 5.76 -15.26
C GLU A 77 15.01 5.07 -15.90
N LYS A 78 15.00 4.89 -17.23
CA LYS A 78 16.17 4.32 -17.94
C LYS A 78 17.41 5.22 -17.86
N ARG A 79 17.24 6.53 -17.97
CA ARG A 79 18.37 7.49 -17.93
C ARG A 79 18.89 7.74 -16.51
N HIS A 80 18.01 7.68 -15.51
CA HIS A 80 18.35 7.99 -14.12
C HIS A 80 17.82 6.92 -13.15
N PRO A 81 18.37 5.69 -13.20
CA PRO A 81 17.90 4.58 -12.36
C PRO A 81 18.03 4.86 -10.86
N ALA A 82 18.99 5.70 -10.45
CA ALA A 82 19.20 6.09 -9.06
C ALA A 82 17.99 6.81 -8.45
N LEU A 83 17.26 7.63 -9.23
CA LEU A 83 16.10 8.40 -8.75
C LEU A 83 14.87 7.50 -8.45
N PHE A 84 14.81 6.32 -9.06
CA PHE A 84 13.69 5.38 -8.94
C PHE A 84 14.04 4.13 -8.12
N SER A 85 15.22 4.11 -7.51
CA SER A 85 15.71 3.00 -6.69
C SER A 85 14.99 2.90 -5.33
N HIS A 86 14.50 4.01 -4.79
CA HIS A 86 14.01 4.12 -3.41
C HIS A 86 12.58 3.60 -3.17
N GLY A 87 11.97 2.92 -4.13
CA GLY A 87 10.60 2.40 -4.00
C GLY A 87 10.32 1.09 -4.73
N LYS A 88 11.36 0.46 -5.32
CA LYS A 88 11.18 -0.85 -5.96
C LYS A 88 11.01 -1.89 -4.87
N LYS A 89 9.75 -2.28 -4.63
CA LYS A 89 9.44 -3.49 -3.86
C LYS A 89 10.25 -4.62 -4.48
N ALA A 90 11.04 -5.31 -3.66
CA ALA A 90 11.68 -6.55 -4.08
C ALA A 90 10.57 -7.47 -4.65
N LEU A 91 10.76 -7.92 -5.89
CA LEU A 91 9.85 -8.87 -6.51
C LEU A 91 9.75 -10.09 -5.61
N SER A 92 8.55 -10.59 -5.37
CA SER A 92 8.40 -11.87 -4.68
C SER A 92 9.07 -12.97 -5.51
N PHE A 93 9.56 -14.01 -4.84
CA PHE A 93 10.22 -15.14 -5.51
C PHE A 93 9.34 -15.73 -6.62
N GLU A 94 8.04 -15.86 -6.36
CA GLU A 94 7.06 -16.37 -7.32
C GLU A 94 6.91 -15.47 -8.55
N GLU A 95 6.86 -14.15 -8.36
CA GLU A 95 6.75 -13.20 -9.47
C GLU A 95 8.05 -13.14 -10.29
N ALA A 96 9.21 -13.25 -9.62
CA ALA A 96 10.50 -13.35 -10.29
C ALA A 96 10.63 -14.65 -11.11
N MET A 97 10.22 -15.79 -10.55
CA MET A 97 10.19 -17.07 -11.25
C MET A 97 9.27 -17.05 -12.47
N LYS A 98 8.09 -16.45 -12.34
CA LYS A 98 7.14 -16.30 -13.45
C LYS A 98 7.75 -15.48 -14.60
N ARG A 99 8.35 -14.32 -14.30
CA ARG A 99 9.02 -13.49 -15.32
C ARG A 99 10.19 -14.19 -15.98
N THR A 100 10.98 -14.96 -15.23
CA THR A 100 12.10 -15.74 -15.78
C THR A 100 11.59 -16.83 -16.72
N LYS A 101 10.54 -17.56 -16.34
CA LYS A 101 9.91 -18.57 -17.20
C LYS A 101 9.34 -17.96 -18.48
N GLU A 102 8.65 -16.82 -18.38
CA GLU A 102 8.09 -16.13 -19.54
C GLU A 102 9.20 -15.60 -20.48
N LYS A 103 10.22 -14.95 -19.92
CA LYS A 103 11.32 -14.36 -20.70
C LYS A 103 12.16 -15.42 -21.43
N HIS A 104 12.32 -16.58 -20.82
CA HIS A 104 13.16 -17.67 -21.35
C HIS A 104 12.34 -18.86 -21.86
N ALA A 105 11.04 -18.69 -22.10
CA ALA A 105 10.12 -19.76 -22.49
C ALA A 105 10.61 -20.52 -23.74
N GLU A 106 11.16 -19.80 -24.73
CA GLU A 106 11.66 -20.43 -25.96
C GLU A 106 12.91 -21.29 -25.73
N ILE A 107 13.80 -20.86 -24.82
CA ILE A 107 15.00 -21.63 -24.45
C ILE A 107 14.60 -22.86 -23.64
N ILE A 108 13.70 -22.70 -22.67
CA ILE A 108 13.18 -23.79 -21.84
C ILE A 108 12.51 -24.84 -22.72
N LYS A 109 11.65 -24.41 -23.65
CA LYS A 109 10.98 -25.30 -24.59
C LYS A 109 11.96 -26.08 -25.46
N ARG A 110 13.00 -25.42 -26.00
CA ARG A 110 14.05 -26.09 -26.78
C ARG A 110 14.88 -27.09 -25.96
N LEU A 111 14.95 -26.93 -24.64
CA LEU A 111 15.60 -27.88 -23.73
C LEU A 111 14.68 -29.04 -23.34
N GLU A 112 13.37 -28.84 -23.34
CA GLU A 112 12.37 -29.89 -23.05
C GLU A 112 12.07 -30.78 -24.27
N ASP A 113 12.16 -30.21 -25.48
CA ASP A 113 11.92 -30.92 -26.75
C ASP A 113 13.13 -31.77 -27.22
N ASN A 114 14.20 -31.89 -26.41
CA ASN A 114 15.46 -32.56 -26.73
C ASN A 114 15.75 -33.68 -25.71
#